data_AF-A0A542ASG1-F1
#
_entry.id   AF-A0A542ASG1-F1
#
_cell.length_a   1.000
_cell.length_b   1.000
_cell.length_c   1.000
_cell.angle_alpha   90.00
_cell.angle_beta   90.00
_cell.angle_gamma   90.00
#
_symmetry.space_group_name_H-M   'P 1'
#
loop_
_entity.id
_entity.type
_entity.pdbx_description
1 polymer ?
#
loop_
_entity_poly.entity_id
_entity_poly.type
_entity_poly.pdbx_seq_one_letter_code
_entity_poly.pdbx_strand_id
1 'polypeptide(L)' 'MQEHLPKDKDPNESQEWGWTFQEFITENLWYLLAILFLIVIFVYARYRWRVRNNRKYKN' A
#
# COMPACT_ATOMS: atom_id res chain seq x y z
N MET A 1 -8.35 49.77 4.21
CA MET A 1 -9.00 48.45 4.33
C MET A 1 -8.43 47.60 3.18
N GLN A 2 -7.69 46.52 3.44
CA GLN A 2 -7.15 45.66 2.37
C GLN A 2 -8.30 44.89 1.72
N GLU A 3 -8.78 45.39 0.59
CA GLU A 3 -10.00 44.92 -0.11
C GLU A 3 -9.77 43.73 -1.05
N HIS A 4 -8.67 42.99 -0.92
CA HIS A 4 -8.20 42.08 -1.96
C HIS A 4 -7.24 40.98 -1.48
N LEU A 5 -7.20 40.66 -0.17
CA LEU A 5 -6.64 39.35 0.19
C LEU A 5 -7.66 38.29 -0.28
N PRO A 6 -7.30 37.38 -1.19
CA PRO A 6 -8.19 36.29 -1.56
C PRO A 6 -8.53 35.55 -0.26
N LYS A 7 -9.83 35.45 0.01
CA LYS A 7 -10.36 34.73 1.16
C LYS A 7 -9.74 33.33 1.12
N ASP A 8 -9.08 32.91 2.20
CA ASP A 8 -8.53 31.57 2.30
C ASP A 8 -9.64 30.59 1.91
N LYS A 9 -9.42 29.87 0.80
CA LYS A 9 -10.34 28.81 0.40
C LYS A 9 -10.20 27.74 1.46
N ASP A 10 -11.32 27.37 2.08
CA ASP A 10 -11.35 26.18 2.93
C ASP A 10 -10.76 25.01 2.13
N PRO A 11 -9.75 24.31 2.67
CA PRO A 11 -9.12 23.20 1.97
C PRO A 11 -10.18 22.16 1.66
N ASN A 12 -10.22 21.69 0.41
CA ASN A 12 -11.07 20.57 0.03
C ASN A 12 -10.62 19.31 0.78
N GLU A 13 -11.46 18.28 0.96
CA GLU A 13 -11.10 17.05 1.71
C GLU A 13 -9.79 16.39 1.19
N SER A 14 -9.49 16.54 -0.10
CA SER A 14 -8.26 16.08 -0.73
C SER A 14 -7.00 16.91 -0.39
N GLN A 15 -7.17 18.14 0.08
CA GLN A 15 -6.09 19.02 0.52
C GLN A 15 -5.74 18.83 2.02
N GLU A 16 -6.61 18.20 2.82
CA GLU A 16 -6.32 17.94 4.24
C GLU A 16 -5.15 16.98 4.45
N TRP A 17 -5.02 15.97 3.58
CA TRP A 17 -3.99 14.94 3.69
C TRP A 17 -2.73 15.26 2.90
N GLY A 18 -2.80 16.23 1.98
CA GLY A 18 -1.67 16.67 1.15
C GLY A 18 -1.27 15.69 0.02
N TRP A 19 -2.04 14.62 -0.19
CA TRP A 19 -1.85 13.66 -1.27
C TRP A 19 -3.18 12.98 -1.61
N THR A 20 -3.34 12.60 -2.87
CA THR A 20 -4.45 11.76 -3.33
C THR A 20 -4.07 10.29 -3.33
N PHE A 21 -5.04 9.37 -3.19
CA PHE A 21 -4.79 7.93 -3.27
C PHE A 21 -4.08 7.51 -4.56
N GLN A 22 -4.37 8.19 -5.67
CA GLN A 22 -3.73 7.93 -6.94
C GLN A 22 -2.24 8.31 -6.91
N GLU A 23 -1.92 9.50 -6.40
CA GLU A 23 -0.53 9.97 -6.22
C GLU A 23 0.26 9.00 -5.33
N PHE A 24 -0.31 8.63 -4.19
CA PHE A 24 0.31 7.68 -3.27
C PHE A 24 0.68 6.36 -3.96
N ILE A 25 -0.24 5.77 -4.75
CA ILE A 25 0.02 4.52 -5.46
C ILE A 25 1.11 4.72 -6.53
N THR A 26 1.04 5.80 -7.31
CA THR A 26 2.02 6.05 -8.37
C THR A 26 3.42 6.33 -7.84
N GLU A 27 3.54 7.09 -6.74
CA GLU A 27 4.83 7.42 -6.13
C GLU A 27 5.45 6.23 -5.41
N ASN A 28 4.63 5.32 -4.88
CA ASN A 28 5.09 4.17 -4.10
C ASN A 28 5.02 2.85 -4.85
N LEU A 29 4.80 2.87 -6.16
CA LEU A 29 4.57 1.66 -6.98
C LEU A 29 5.64 0.58 -6.76
N TRP A 30 6.91 0.97 -6.73
CA TRP A 30 8.03 0.05 -6.51
C TRP A 30 8.05 -0.57 -5.11
N TYR A 31 7.73 0.20 -4.08
CA TYR A 31 7.61 -0.31 -2.72
C TYR A 31 6.44 -1.29 -2.60
N LEU A 32 5.31 -0.97 -3.22
CA LEU A 32 4.14 -1.86 -3.27
C LEU A 32 4.46 -3.18 -3.99
N LEU A 33 5.22 -3.13 -5.09
CA LEU A 33 5.70 -4.33 -5.79
C LEU A 33 6.65 -5.16 -4.92
N ALA A 34 7.55 -4.51 -4.18
CA ALA A 34 8.46 -5.21 -3.26
C ALA A 34 7.70 -5.92 -2.14
N ILE A 35 6.72 -5.24 -1.53
CA ILE A 35 5.84 -5.84 -0.50
C ILE A 35 5.06 -7.03 -1.08
N LEU A 36 4.49 -6.85 -2.28
CA LEU A 36 3.76 -7.92 -2.97
C LEU A 36 4.67 -9.13 -3.22
N PHE A 37 5.91 -8.90 -3.66
CA PHE A 37 6.88 -9.96 -3.88
C PHE A 37 7.23 -10.73 -2.59
N LEU A 38 7.44 -10.01 -1.49
CA LEU A 38 7.67 -10.63 -0.17
C LEU A 38 6.48 -11.50 0.26
N ILE A 39 5.26 -11.02 0.08
CA ILE A 39 4.04 -11.79 0.38
C ILE A 39 3.99 -13.06 -0.48
N VAL A 40 4.27 -12.96 -1.78
CA VAL A 40 4.28 -14.11 -2.69
C VAL A 40 5.31 -15.14 -2.25
N ILE A 41 6.53 -14.72 -1.93
CA ILE A 41 7.57 -15.63 -1.42
C ILE A 41 7.12 -16.30 -0.13
N PHE A 42 6.60 -15.52 0.82
CA PHE A 42 6.17 -16.04 2.11
C PHE A 42 5.06 -17.09 1.95
N VAL A 43 4.04 -16.78 1.15
CA VAL A 43 2.93 -17.70 0.87
C VAL A 43 3.42 -18.96 0.16
N TYR A 44 4.30 -18.82 -0.84
CA TYR A 44 4.88 -19.95 -1.55
C TYR A 44 5.68 -20.87 -0.62
N ALA A 45 6.56 -20.30 0.21
CA ALA A 45 7.34 -21.04 1.19
C ALA A 45 6.42 -21.75 2.20
N ARG A 46 5.41 -21.05 2.72
CA ARG A 46 4.43 -21.61 3.66
C ARG A 46 3.61 -22.74 3.05
N TYR A 47 3.22 -22.62 1.79
CA TYR A 47 2.51 -23.67 1.04
C TYR A 47 3.41 -24.90 0.86
N ARG A 48 4.65 -24.71 0.39
CA ARG A 48 5.62 -25.81 0.22
C ARG A 48 5.93 -26.54 1.53
N TRP A 49 6.06 -25.79 2.63
CA TRP A 49 6.23 -26.39 3.95
C TRP A 49 5.02 -27.23 4.35
N ARG A 50 3.80 -26.72 4.16
CA ARG A 50 2.55 -27.46 4.46
C ARG A 50 2.46 -28.78 3.68
N VAL A 51 2.78 -28.76 2.39
CA VAL A 51 2.74 -29.96 1.53
C VAL A 51 3.74 -31.02 2.01
N ARG A 52 4.95 -30.61 2.40
CA ARG A 52 5.97 -31.53 2.94
C ARG A 52 5.58 -32.10 4.30
N ASN A 53 5.04 -31.27 5.19
CA ASN A 53 4.65 -31.69 6.53
C ASN A 53 3.48 -32.67 6.48
N ASN A 54 2.46 -32.41 5.65
CA ASN A 54 1.32 -33.32 5.48
C ASN A 54 1.72 -34.70 4.93
N ARG A 55 2.82 -34.80 4.15
CA ARG A 55 3.33 -36.10 3.69
C ARG A 55 4.09 -36.87 4.78
N LYS A 56 4.72 -36.16 5.73
CA LYS A 56 5.49 -36.76 6.82
C LYS A 56 4.60 -37.43 7.88
N TYR A 57 3.39 -36.93 8.09
CA TYR A 57 2.44 -37.44 9.09
C TYR A 57 1.32 -38.33 8.51
N LYS A 58 1.42 -38.70 7.23
CA LYS A 58 0.47 -39.60 6.56
C LYS A 58 1.03 -41.02 6.34
N ASN A 59 2.22 -41.31 6.85
CA ASN A 59 2.81 -42.65 6.91
C ASN A 59 2.81 -43.14 8.35
#